data_AF-A0A2V6WKK2-F1
#
_entry.id   AF-A0A2V6WKK2-F1
#
_cell.length_a   1.000
_cell.length_b   1.000
_cell.length_c   1.000
_cell.angle_alpha   90.00
_cell.angle_beta   90.00
_cell.angle_gamma   90.00
#
_symmetry.space_group_name_H-M   'P 1'
#
loop_
_entity.id
_entity.type
_entity.pdbx_description
1 polymer ?
#
loop_
_entity_poly.entity_id
_entity_poly.type
_entity_poly.pdbx_seq_one_letter_code
_entity_poly.pdbx_strand_id
1 'polypeptide(L)'
;MTRRTTAHGADRIGQADDRHLTGAVLDPVCGMEVVLATAVHTLAYNGQTYAFCGAGCRERFRSDPTAYLAGGRDRGQPKIGSAEPASRQSQVGATSYTCPMHPEVRRAEPGGCPDCGMALEPANLGAAMVKTEYVCPMHPEIVRDTPGACPICGMSLEPRTVTLADEVNPELRDMMRRFWVSAALAVPVLLLAMSDMIP
;
A
#
# COMPACT_ATOMS: atom_id res chain seq x y z
N MET A 1 72.67 -49.30 4.53
CA MET A 1 71.79 -49.61 5.69
C MET A 1 70.51 -48.80 5.52
N THR A 2 69.57 -49.21 4.67
CA THR A 2 68.50 -50.21 4.89
C THR A 2 67.30 -49.68 5.69
N ARG A 3 66.12 -49.80 5.04
CA ARG A 3 64.72 -49.82 5.57
C ARG A 3 64.09 -48.42 5.76
N ARG A 4 62.80 -48.19 5.50
CA ARG A 4 61.66 -49.01 5.00
C ARG A 4 60.51 -48.02 4.68
N THR A 5 59.92 -48.15 3.50
CA THR A 5 58.47 -48.22 3.18
C THR A 5 57.42 -47.66 4.16
N THR A 6 56.51 -46.81 3.66
CA THR A 6 55.06 -47.09 3.58
C THR A 6 54.36 -46.11 2.63
N ALA A 7 53.77 -46.65 1.57
CA ALA A 7 52.60 -46.08 0.91
C ALA A 7 51.34 -46.50 1.69
N HIS A 8 50.38 -45.61 1.89
CA HIS A 8 48.93 -45.79 2.14
C HIS A 8 48.32 -44.42 1.74
N GLY A 9 47.42 -44.30 0.75
CA GLY A 9 46.02 -44.76 0.80
C GLY A 9 45.24 -43.85 1.76
N ALA A 10 44.03 -43.34 1.50
CA ALA A 10 43.04 -43.48 0.45
C ALA A 10 41.95 -42.45 0.78
N ASP A 11 40.93 -42.39 -0.08
CA ASP A 11 39.60 -41.83 0.16
C ASP A 11 39.45 -40.30 0.02
N ARG A 12 38.91 -39.84 -1.11
CA ARG A 12 37.52 -39.95 -1.59
C ARG A 12 36.66 -38.79 -1.08
N ILE A 13 36.16 -38.05 -2.07
CA ILE A 13 34.87 -37.38 -2.14
C ILE A 13 34.73 -36.13 -1.25
N GLY A 14 35.02 -34.98 -1.87
CA GLY A 14 34.43 -33.68 -1.55
C GLY A 14 33.91 -33.05 -2.84
N GLN A 15 33.18 -33.83 -3.63
CA GLN A 15 32.42 -33.38 -4.79
C GLN A 15 31.15 -32.69 -4.28
N ALA A 16 31.14 -31.34 -4.29
CA ALA A 16 29.96 -30.51 -4.48
C ALA A 16 30.39 -29.04 -4.34
N ASP A 17 30.57 -28.35 -5.46
CA ASP A 17 29.86 -27.09 -5.59
C ASP A 17 29.63 -26.79 -7.06
N ASP A 18 28.37 -26.46 -7.32
CA ASP A 18 27.66 -26.82 -8.52
C ASP A 18 28.11 -26.05 -9.75
N ARG A 19 28.30 -26.84 -10.80
CA ARG A 19 28.18 -26.44 -12.19
C ARG A 19 26.96 -25.53 -12.31
N HIS A 20 27.22 -24.25 -12.54
CA HIS A 20 26.34 -23.33 -13.23
C HIS A 20 25.48 -24.11 -14.25
N LEU A 21 24.21 -24.35 -13.92
CA LEU A 21 23.33 -25.21 -14.70
C LEU A 21 23.05 -24.55 -16.05
N THR A 22 23.82 -24.92 -17.06
CA THR A 22 23.56 -24.63 -18.48
C THR A 22 22.19 -25.20 -18.84
N GLY A 23 21.15 -24.37 -18.77
CA GLY A 23 19.75 -24.76 -19.03
C GLY A 23 18.72 -24.19 -18.05
N ALA A 24 19.12 -23.37 -17.07
CA ALA A 24 18.18 -22.64 -16.22
C ALA A 24 17.42 -21.56 -17.02
N VAL A 25 16.10 -21.72 -17.11
CA VAL A 25 15.14 -20.81 -17.74
C VAL A 25 14.18 -20.30 -16.67
N LEU A 26 13.83 -19.02 -16.73
CA LEU A 26 12.94 -18.40 -15.76
C LEU A 26 11.47 -18.75 -16.05
N ASP A 27 10.74 -19.16 -15.02
CA ASP A 27 9.27 -19.32 -15.05
C ASP A 27 8.61 -17.96 -15.35
N PRO A 28 7.81 -17.82 -16.43
CA PRO A 28 7.13 -16.56 -16.80
C PRO A 28 6.16 -16.01 -15.76
N VAL A 29 5.62 -16.86 -14.88
CA VAL A 29 4.56 -16.48 -13.93
C VAL A 29 5.14 -15.95 -12.62
N CYS A 30 6.21 -16.56 -12.12
CA CYS A 30 6.77 -16.23 -10.81
C CYS A 30 8.23 -15.78 -10.83
N GLY A 31 8.93 -15.95 -11.95
CA GLY A 31 10.34 -15.57 -12.06
C GLY A 31 11.32 -16.53 -11.38
N MET A 32 10.89 -17.70 -10.90
CA MET A 32 11.82 -18.70 -10.37
C MET A 32 12.63 -19.35 -11.50
N GLU A 33 13.91 -19.61 -11.24
CA GLU A 33 14.79 -20.33 -12.15
C GLU A 33 14.45 -21.83 -12.15
N VAL A 34 14.19 -22.37 -13.34
CA VAL A 34 13.85 -23.78 -13.54
C VAL A 34 14.72 -24.35 -14.64
N VAL A 35 15.30 -25.52 -14.41
CA VAL A 35 16.13 -26.21 -15.40
C VAL A 35 15.23 -26.83 -16.45
N LEU A 36 15.31 -26.34 -17.70
CA LEU A 36 14.43 -26.81 -18.80
C LEU A 36 14.58 -28.32 -19.06
N ALA A 37 15.78 -28.87 -18.86
CA ALA A 37 16.08 -30.28 -19.08
C ALA A 37 15.42 -31.24 -18.06
N THR A 38 15.07 -30.75 -16.86
CA THR A 38 14.48 -31.57 -15.79
C THR A 38 13.10 -31.06 -15.35
N ALA A 39 12.53 -30.10 -16.08
CA ALA A 39 11.25 -29.51 -15.74
C ALA A 39 10.12 -30.53 -15.95
N VAL A 40 9.42 -30.87 -14.87
CA VAL A 40 8.23 -31.75 -14.91
C VAL A 40 7.02 -31.02 -15.52
N HIS A 41 6.97 -29.70 -15.35
CA HIS A 41 5.85 -28.88 -15.80
C HIS A 41 6.28 -27.96 -16.92
N THR A 42 6.04 -28.37 -18.16
CA THR A 42 6.30 -27.58 -19.37
C THR A 42 5.04 -27.33 -20.18
N LEU A 43 4.97 -26.21 -20.90
CA LEU A 43 3.90 -25.91 -21.84
C LEU A 43 4.48 -25.30 -23.11
N ALA A 44 4.05 -25.80 -24.27
CA ALA A 44 4.39 -25.20 -25.55
C ALA A 44 3.38 -24.10 -25.90
N TYR A 45 3.86 -22.89 -26.20
CA TYR A 45 3.05 -21.76 -26.63
C TYR A 45 3.80 -20.93 -27.67
N ASN A 46 3.17 -20.59 -28.80
CA ASN A 46 3.82 -19.90 -29.94
C ASN A 46 5.11 -20.56 -30.44
N GLY A 47 5.17 -21.90 -30.43
CA GLY A 47 6.36 -22.66 -30.86
C GLY A 47 7.54 -22.61 -29.88
N GLN A 48 7.37 -22.01 -28.70
CA GLN A 48 8.36 -21.97 -27.63
C GLN A 48 7.91 -22.83 -26.44
N THR A 49 8.84 -23.60 -25.87
CA THR A 49 8.57 -24.42 -24.68
C THR A 49 8.93 -23.63 -23.42
N TYR A 50 7.94 -23.36 -22.60
CA TYR A 50 8.10 -22.70 -21.31
C TYR A 50 8.15 -23.75 -20.19
N ALA A 51 9.11 -23.59 -19.28
CA ALA A 51 9.21 -24.38 -18.05
C ALA A 51 8.59 -23.61 -16.89
N PHE A 52 7.91 -24.34 -16.01
CA PHE A 52 7.24 -23.81 -14.82
C PHE A 52 7.74 -24.52 -13.58
N CYS A 53 7.80 -23.79 -12.46
CA CYS A 53 8.25 -24.34 -11.19
C CYS A 53 7.23 -25.31 -10.56
N GLY A 54 5.98 -25.30 -11.03
CA GLY A 54 4.90 -26.11 -10.46
C GLY A 54 3.64 -26.13 -11.32
N ALA A 55 2.73 -27.04 -11.00
CA ALA A 55 1.45 -27.19 -11.69
C ALA A 55 0.59 -25.90 -11.65
N GLY A 56 0.63 -25.16 -10.54
CA GLY A 56 -0.12 -23.92 -10.37
C GLY A 56 0.38 -22.76 -11.23
N CYS A 57 1.69 -22.70 -11.52
CA CYS A 57 2.25 -21.70 -12.45
C CYS A 57 1.89 -22.06 -13.90
N ARG A 58 1.99 -23.35 -14.27
CA ARG A 58 1.55 -23.83 -15.59
C ARG A 58 0.08 -23.51 -15.87
N GLU A 59 -0.80 -23.68 -14.88
CA GLU A 59 -2.24 -23.43 -15.06
C GLU A 59 -2.55 -21.92 -15.19
N ARG A 60 -1.92 -21.07 -14.37
CA ARG A 60 -2.03 -19.61 -14.49
C ARG A 60 -1.53 -19.10 -15.84
N PHE A 61 -0.41 -19.64 -16.33
CA PHE A 61 0.09 -19.31 -17.65
C PHE A 61 -0.86 -19.78 -18.76
N ARG A 62 -1.51 -20.93 -18.60
CA ARG A 62 -2.50 -21.44 -19.56
C ARG A 62 -3.74 -20.56 -19.63
N SER A 63 -4.20 -20.01 -18.51
CA SER A 63 -5.42 -19.17 -18.48
C SER A 63 -5.25 -17.82 -19.15
N ASP A 64 -4.06 -17.20 -19.04
CA ASP A 64 -3.75 -15.95 -19.74
C ASP A 64 -2.26 -15.85 -20.11
N PRO A 65 -1.81 -16.52 -21.18
CA PRO A 65 -0.40 -16.52 -21.57
C PRO A 65 0.08 -15.13 -21.99
N THR A 66 -0.80 -14.34 -22.61
CA THR A 66 -0.49 -13.01 -23.12
C THR A 66 -0.13 -12.02 -22.02
N ALA A 67 -0.80 -12.07 -20.88
CA ALA A 67 -0.46 -11.20 -19.74
C ALA A 67 0.96 -11.43 -19.23
N TYR A 68 1.44 -12.68 -19.19
CA TYR A 68 2.79 -13.00 -18.73
C TYR A 68 3.86 -12.80 -19.81
N LEU A 69 3.48 -12.78 -21.09
CA LEU A 69 4.41 -12.58 -22.22
C LEU A 69 4.50 -11.12 -22.69
N ALA A 70 3.48 -10.30 -22.43
CA ALA A 70 3.47 -8.88 -22.75
C ALA A 70 4.50 -8.06 -21.94
N GLY A 71 5.02 -8.62 -20.85
CA GLY A 71 6.14 -8.08 -20.05
C GLY A 71 7.50 -8.68 -20.44
N GLY A 72 7.75 -8.86 -21.73
CA GLY A 72 8.95 -9.53 -22.28
C GLY A 72 10.27 -9.00 -21.74
N ARG A 73 10.80 -9.70 -20.72
CA ARG A 73 12.15 -9.69 -20.13
C ARG A 73 13.24 -8.92 -20.90
N ASP A 74 13.31 -7.62 -20.67
CA ASP A 74 14.54 -6.86 -20.63
C ASP A 74 15.23 -7.10 -19.27
N ARG A 75 16.39 -7.75 -19.31
CA ARG A 75 17.19 -8.03 -18.11
C ARG A 75 17.71 -6.70 -17.53
N GLY A 76 17.09 -6.25 -16.44
CA GLY A 76 17.78 -5.46 -15.39
C GLY A 76 17.72 -3.93 -15.48
N GLN A 77 16.60 -3.33 -15.87
CA GLN A 77 16.41 -1.89 -15.67
C GLN A 77 14.92 -1.54 -15.46
N PRO A 78 14.53 -0.83 -14.38
CA PRO A 78 13.17 -0.35 -14.24
C PRO A 78 12.94 0.78 -15.25
N LYS A 79 12.27 0.48 -16.35
CA LYS A 79 11.74 1.47 -17.30
C LYS A 79 10.42 1.99 -16.73
N ILE A 80 10.50 3.15 -16.07
CA ILE A 80 9.35 4.01 -15.77
C ILE A 80 8.77 4.42 -17.13
N GLY A 81 7.56 3.94 -17.43
CA GLY A 81 6.85 4.28 -18.66
C GLY A 81 6.45 5.75 -18.67
N SER A 82 6.76 6.43 -19.78
CA SER A 82 6.24 7.73 -20.15
C SER A 82 5.33 7.58 -21.38
N ALA A 83 4.05 7.93 -21.24
CA ALA A 83 3.35 8.91 -22.07
C ALA A 83 1.83 8.92 -21.76
N GLU A 84 1.36 10.11 -21.42
CA GLU A 84 -0.01 10.52 -21.06
C GLU A 84 -0.93 10.62 -22.30
N PRO A 85 -2.26 10.81 -22.16
CA PRO A 85 -2.76 12.15 -21.79
C PRO A 85 -3.93 12.20 -20.79
N ALA A 86 -4.02 13.35 -20.14
CA ALA A 86 -5.22 14.00 -19.61
C ALA A 86 -5.58 13.72 -18.14
N SER A 87 -4.97 14.55 -17.27
CA SER A 87 -5.65 15.47 -16.33
C SER A 87 -6.71 14.84 -15.39
N ARG A 88 -6.60 14.91 -14.08
CA ARG A 88 -6.24 16.05 -13.22
C ARG A 88 -6.13 15.48 -11.80
N GLN A 89 -5.27 16.07 -10.97
CA GLN A 89 -4.94 15.72 -9.58
C GLN A 89 -3.66 14.87 -9.40
N SER A 90 -2.59 15.31 -10.05
CA SER A 90 -1.28 15.28 -9.40
C SER A 90 -1.00 16.67 -8.83
N GLN A 91 -0.52 16.68 -7.59
CA GLN A 91 -0.02 17.80 -6.78
C GLN A 91 -1.02 18.56 -5.89
N VAL A 92 -1.09 18.14 -4.61
CA VAL A 92 -0.77 19.01 -3.46
C VAL A 92 -0.09 18.18 -2.35
N GLY A 93 1.25 18.25 -2.28
CA GLY A 93 2.05 18.30 -1.03
C GLY A 93 2.10 17.11 -0.06
N ALA A 94 2.79 16.02 -0.39
CA ALA A 94 3.41 15.16 0.64
C ALA A 94 4.89 15.59 0.81
N THR A 95 5.22 16.31 1.88
CA THR A 95 6.60 16.78 2.16
C THR A 95 7.45 15.75 2.92
N SER A 96 6.87 14.62 3.32
CA SER A 96 7.62 13.49 3.88
C SER A 96 6.93 12.17 3.59
N TYR A 97 7.70 11.17 3.16
CA TYR A 97 7.29 9.79 2.96
C TYR A 97 7.94 8.94 4.05
N THR A 98 7.18 8.07 4.70
CA THR A 98 7.63 7.25 5.84
C THR A 98 7.48 5.77 5.53
N CYS A 99 8.41 4.95 6.02
CA CYS A 99 8.32 3.50 5.90
C CYS A 99 7.42 2.91 7.01
N PRO A 100 6.40 2.09 6.69
CA PRO A 100 5.52 1.47 7.70
C PRO A 100 6.25 0.58 8.73
N MET A 101 7.40 0.02 8.34
CA MET A 101 8.21 -0.85 9.20
C MET A 101 9.34 -0.11 9.92
N HIS A 102 9.77 1.04 9.39
CA HIS A 102 10.89 1.82 9.92
C HIS A 102 10.48 3.29 9.98
N PRO A 103 9.71 3.71 11.00
CA PRO A 103 9.17 5.07 11.09
C PRO A 103 10.25 6.15 11.24
N GLU A 104 11.49 5.75 11.53
CA GLU A 104 12.69 6.59 11.59
C GLU A 104 13.18 7.00 10.19
N VAL A 105 12.79 6.26 9.14
CA VAL A 105 13.15 6.53 7.75
C VAL A 105 12.13 7.47 7.13
N ARG A 106 12.48 8.76 7.03
CA ARG A 106 11.68 9.80 6.38
C ARG A 106 12.42 10.37 5.18
N ARG A 107 11.79 10.38 4.00
CA ARG A 107 12.35 10.99 2.79
C ARG A 107 11.41 12.02 2.18
N ALA A 108 11.95 13.02 1.51
CA ALA A 108 11.16 14.02 0.79
C ALA A 108 10.61 13.50 -0.55
N GLU A 109 11.10 12.34 -1.02
CA GLU A 109 10.79 11.80 -2.35
C GLU A 109 10.18 10.39 -2.26
N PRO A 110 9.21 10.06 -3.14
CA PRO A 110 8.65 8.72 -3.23
C PRO A 110 9.70 7.73 -3.73
N GLY A 111 9.74 6.54 -3.13
CA GLY A 111 10.71 5.51 -3.49
C GLY A 111 10.73 4.33 -2.52
N GLY A 112 11.70 3.43 -2.69
CA GLY A 112 11.94 2.31 -1.77
C GLY A 112 12.65 2.77 -0.49
N CYS A 113 12.24 2.20 0.64
CA CYS A 113 12.94 2.30 1.92
C CYS A 113 14.36 1.74 1.78
N PRO A 114 15.41 2.42 2.27
CA PRO A 114 16.78 1.94 2.12
C PRO A 114 17.07 0.74 3.03
N ASP A 115 16.32 0.60 4.13
CA ASP A 115 16.54 -0.44 5.14
C ASP A 115 15.78 -1.74 4.83
N CYS A 116 14.59 -1.67 4.23
CA CYS A 116 13.78 -2.86 3.95
C CYS A 116 13.28 -2.99 2.50
N GLY A 117 13.59 -2.04 1.62
CA GLY A 117 13.22 -2.09 0.20
C GLY A 117 11.74 -1.88 -0.10
N MET A 118 10.86 -1.78 0.90
CA MET A 118 9.42 -1.55 0.71
C MET A 118 9.13 -0.10 0.30
N ALA A 119 8.04 0.11 -0.44
CA ALA A 119 7.63 1.45 -0.88
C ALA A 119 7.30 2.35 0.32
N LEU A 120 7.82 3.58 0.29
CA LEU A 120 7.48 4.60 1.28
C LEU A 120 6.08 5.14 1.04
N GLU A 121 5.28 5.23 2.10
CA GLU A 121 3.94 5.81 2.03
C GLU A 121 4.00 7.32 2.30
N PRO A 122 3.18 8.13 1.62
CA PRO A 122 3.12 9.56 1.88
C PRO A 122 2.60 9.80 3.31
N ALA A 123 3.44 10.38 4.17
CA ALA A 123 2.98 10.91 5.44
C ALA A 123 2.22 12.21 5.15
N ASN A 124 0.92 12.05 4.93
CA ASN A 124 0.02 13.11 4.50
C ASN A 124 -0.02 14.21 5.58
N LEU A 125 0.31 15.44 5.20
CA LEU A 125 0.01 16.65 5.98
C LEU A 125 -1.48 17.04 5.81
N GLY A 126 -2.39 16.06 5.95
CA GLY A 126 -3.83 16.29 6.04
C GLY A 126 -4.26 16.89 7.40
N ALA A 127 -3.30 17.29 8.23
CA ALA A 127 -3.54 17.87 9.55
C ALA A 127 -3.83 19.38 9.52
N ALA A 128 -3.83 20.03 8.34
CA ALA A 128 -3.95 21.50 8.25
C ALA A 128 -5.39 22.04 8.43
N MET A 129 -6.43 21.21 8.49
CA MET A 129 -7.81 21.66 8.80
C MET A 129 -8.54 20.76 9.81
N VAL A 130 -7.83 19.91 10.56
CA VAL A 130 -8.44 19.09 11.61
C VAL A 130 -8.25 19.79 12.94
N LYS A 131 -9.31 20.44 13.43
CA LYS A 131 -9.34 20.87 14.83
C LYS A 131 -9.39 19.59 15.68
N THR A 132 -8.24 19.18 16.20
CA THR A 132 -8.15 18.03 17.11
C THR A 132 -8.53 18.53 18.49
N GLU A 133 -9.76 18.22 18.88
CA GLU A 133 -10.21 18.47 20.24
C GLU A 133 -9.93 17.21 21.05
N TYR A 134 -9.64 17.36 22.33
CA TYR A 134 -9.27 16.28 23.23
C TYR A 134 -10.36 16.16 24.29
N VAL A 135 -10.89 14.96 24.48
CA VAL A 135 -12.00 14.69 25.40
C VAL A 135 -11.66 13.60 26.39
N CYS A 136 -12.17 13.72 27.60
CA CYS A 136 -12.00 12.71 28.65
C CYS A 136 -13.05 11.59 28.49
N PRO A 137 -12.65 10.30 28.44
CA PRO A 137 -13.59 9.17 28.31
C PRO A 137 -14.64 9.11 29.42
N MET A 138 -14.27 9.55 30.62
CA MET A 138 -15.16 9.56 31.79
C MET A 138 -15.96 10.87 31.98
N HIS A 139 -15.57 11.95 31.30
CA HIS A 139 -16.16 13.28 31.48
C HIS A 139 -16.27 13.97 30.11
N PRO A 140 -17.26 13.57 29.29
CA PRO A 140 -17.40 14.03 27.90
C PRO A 140 -17.67 15.54 27.78
N GLU A 141 -18.09 16.19 28.87
CA GLU A 141 -18.28 17.64 28.96
C GLU A 141 -16.95 18.43 28.94
N ILE A 142 -15.82 17.77 29.19
CA ILE A 142 -14.49 18.40 29.12
C ILE A 142 -13.93 18.25 27.71
N VAL A 143 -13.93 19.36 26.99
CA VAL A 143 -13.34 19.51 25.66
C VAL A 143 -12.16 20.47 25.75
N ARG A 144 -10.98 20.07 25.28
CA ARG A 144 -9.80 20.94 25.24
C ARG A 144 -9.10 20.88 23.89
N ASP A 145 -8.48 21.97 23.45
CA ASP A 145 -7.74 22.00 22.18
C ASP A 145 -6.29 21.48 22.30
N THR A 146 -5.88 21.05 23.51
CA THR A 146 -4.52 20.58 23.80
C THR A 146 -4.52 19.23 24.50
N PRO A 147 -3.52 18.37 24.22
CA PRO A 147 -3.34 17.12 24.93
C PRO A 147 -2.96 17.39 26.40
N GLY A 148 -3.45 16.56 27.31
CA GLY A 148 -3.16 16.71 28.74
C GLY A 148 -3.97 15.79 29.63
N ALA A 149 -3.82 15.98 30.93
CA ALA A 149 -4.62 15.29 31.93
C ALA A 149 -5.96 16.00 32.15
N CYS A 150 -7.02 15.22 32.31
CA CYS A 150 -8.33 15.70 32.69
C CYS A 150 -8.27 16.33 34.10
N PRO A 151 -8.77 17.56 34.31
CA PRO A 151 -8.74 18.24 35.61
C PRO A 151 -9.66 17.59 36.66
N ILE A 152 -10.61 16.74 36.25
CA ILE A 152 -11.54 16.07 37.17
C ILE A 152 -11.00 14.70 37.61
N CYS A 153 -10.60 13.85 36.67
CA CYS A 153 -10.21 12.47 36.98
C CYS A 153 -8.71 12.16 36.78
N GLY A 154 -7.92 13.12 36.30
CA GLY A 154 -6.48 12.94 36.09
C GLY A 154 -6.09 12.03 34.93
N MET A 155 -7.05 11.44 34.20
CA MET A 155 -6.77 10.59 33.04
C MET A 155 -6.39 11.40 31.79
N SER A 156 -5.60 10.81 30.90
CA SER A 156 -5.20 11.43 29.63
C SER A 156 -6.41 11.68 28.73
N LEU A 157 -6.49 12.87 28.16
CA LEU A 157 -7.51 13.19 27.16
C LEU A 157 -7.19 12.49 25.85
N GLU A 158 -8.21 11.90 25.24
CA GLU A 158 -8.09 11.23 23.94
C GLU A 158 -8.43 12.22 22.82
N PRO A 159 -7.66 12.20 21.70
CA PRO A 159 -7.93 13.07 20.57
C PRO A 159 -9.21 12.64 19.84
N ARG A 160 -10.21 13.52 19.81
CA ARG A 160 -11.32 13.48 18.87
C ARG A 160 -10.99 14.35 17.66
N THR A 161 -10.84 13.70 16.51
CA THR A 161 -10.71 14.40 15.24
C THR A 161 -12.11 14.76 14.74
N VAL A 162 -12.52 16.02 14.92
CA VAL A 162 -13.71 16.54 14.23
C VAL A 162 -13.26 16.88 12.82
N THR A 163 -13.53 15.99 11.87
CA THR A 163 -13.32 16.24 10.45
C THR A 163 -14.36 17.28 9.99
N LEU A 164 -14.00 18.56 10.02
CA LEU A 164 -14.76 19.61 9.30
C LEU A 164 -14.67 19.45 7.76
N ALA A 165 -13.90 18.47 7.30
CA ALA A 165 -13.71 18.10 5.91
C ALA A 165 -13.91 16.60 5.70
N ASP A 166 -15.00 16.03 6.25
CA ASP A 166 -15.62 14.91 5.56
C ASP A 166 -16.37 15.53 4.37
N GLU A 167 -15.77 15.36 3.19
CA GLU A 167 -16.26 15.66 1.86
C GLU A 167 -17.74 16.06 1.84
N VAL A 168 -18.04 17.32 1.50
CA VAL A 168 -19.36 17.92 1.65
C VAL A 168 -20.48 17.00 1.13
N ASN A 169 -21.08 16.25 2.06
CA ASN A 169 -21.96 15.14 1.77
C ASN A 169 -23.16 15.67 0.95
N PRO A 170 -23.34 15.23 -0.31
CA PRO A 170 -24.40 15.76 -1.17
C PRO A 170 -25.79 15.51 -0.55
N GLU A 171 -25.94 14.43 0.21
CA GLU A 171 -27.13 14.11 0.99
C GLU A 171 -27.43 15.17 2.06
N LEU A 172 -26.43 15.62 2.82
CA LEU A 172 -26.63 16.65 3.85
C LEU A 172 -27.00 18.00 3.21
N ARG A 173 -26.41 18.34 2.05
CA ARG A 173 -26.83 19.53 1.29
C ARG A 173 -28.25 19.42 0.76
N ASP A 174 -28.66 18.26 0.25
CA ASP A 174 -30.02 18.07 -0.27
C ASP A 174 -31.05 18.10 0.86
N MET A 175 -30.76 17.44 1.99
CA MET A 175 -31.58 17.50 3.20
C MET A 175 -31.69 18.93 3.73
N MET A 176 -30.57 19.66 3.83
CA MET A 176 -30.55 21.05 4.30
C MET A 176 -31.28 22.00 3.33
N ARG A 177 -31.18 21.77 2.01
CA ARG A 177 -31.93 22.54 1.00
C ARG A 177 -33.43 22.30 1.12
N ARG A 178 -33.87 21.05 1.27
CA ARG A 178 -35.29 20.72 1.46
C ARG A 178 -35.83 21.33 2.77
N PHE A 179 -35.06 21.23 3.84
CA PHE A 179 -35.40 21.87 5.12
C PHE A 179 -35.58 23.38 4.97
N TRP A 180 -34.65 24.07 4.31
CA TRP A 180 -34.73 25.52 4.11
C TRP A 180 -35.89 25.94 3.21
N VAL A 181 -36.21 25.16 2.17
CA VAL A 181 -37.40 25.41 1.33
C VAL A 181 -38.68 25.27 2.16
N SER A 182 -38.79 24.22 2.97
CA SER A 182 -39.93 24.04 3.88
C SER A 182 -40.02 25.14 4.93
N ALA A 183 -38.88 25.54 5.52
CA ALA A 183 -38.83 26.63 6.49
C ALA A 183 -39.28 27.95 5.87
N ALA A 184 -38.83 28.28 4.66
CA ALA A 184 -39.24 29.50 3.96
C ALA A 184 -40.75 29.56 3.67
N LEU A 185 -41.39 28.40 3.41
CA LEU A 185 -42.85 28.33 3.24
C LEU A 185 -43.60 28.35 4.58
N ALA A 186 -43.02 27.78 5.63
CA ALA A 186 -43.63 27.72 6.95
C ALA A 186 -43.55 29.06 7.70
N VAL A 187 -42.47 29.84 7.51
CA VAL A 187 -42.25 31.12 8.22
C VAL A 187 -43.38 32.14 8.00
N PRO A 188 -43.86 32.40 6.77
CA PRO A 188 -44.99 33.31 6.56
C PRO A 188 -46.28 32.85 7.26
N VAL A 189 -46.57 31.56 7.22
CA VAL A 189 -47.75 30.98 7.90
C VAL A 189 -47.61 31.09 9.42
N LEU A 190 -46.42 30.80 9.95
CA LEU A 190 -46.09 30.93 11.37
C LEU A 190 -46.22 32.39 11.84
N LEU A 191 -45.70 33.34 11.06
CA LEU A 191 -45.79 34.77 11.37
C LEU A 191 -47.24 35.26 11.39
N LEU A 192 -48.08 34.82 10.45
CA LEU A 192 -49.52 35.13 10.46
C LEU A 192 -50.24 34.52 11.67
N ALA A 193 -49.82 33.33 12.10
CA ALA A 193 -50.41 32.68 13.28
C ALA A 193 -49.94 33.29 14.60
N MET A 194 -48.71 33.80 14.66
CA MET A 194 -48.10 34.37 15.88
C MET A 194 -48.11 35.91 15.91
N SER A 195 -48.57 36.60 14.87
CA SER A 195 -48.60 38.07 14.80
C SER A 195 -49.50 38.71 15.86
N ASP A 196 -50.50 37.98 16.35
CA ASP A 196 -51.41 38.45 17.42
C ASP A 196 -50.75 38.42 18.82
N MET A 197 -49.60 37.77 18.96
CA MET A 197 -48.90 37.59 20.26
C MET A 197 -47.62 38.43 20.39
N ILE A 198 -47.34 39.30 19.41
CA ILE A 198 -46.23 40.27 19.46
C ILE A 198 -46.82 41.60 19.97
N PRO A 199 -46.58 41.98 21.25
CA PRO A 199 -47.15 43.18 21.86
C PRO A 199 -46.63 44.51 21.27
#